data_AF-A0A8T3YNH9-F1
#
_entry.id   AF-A0A8T3YNH9-F1
#
_cell.length_a   1.000
_cell.length_b   1.000
_cell.length_c   1.000
_cell.angle_alpha   90.00
_cell.angle_beta   90.00
_cell.angle_gamma   90.00
#
_symmetry.space_group_name_H-M   'P 1'
#
loop_
_entity.id
_entity.type
_entity.pdbx_description
1 polymer ?
#
loop_
_entity_poly.entity_id
_entity_poly.type
_entity_poly.pdbx_seq_one_letter_code
_entity_poly.pdbx_strand_id
1 'polypeptide(L)'
;MREGLLAKAPSHSRFVPFYLNNARMSFLVAQHLHSLSVDDSIKKNSGFPAEFECFLWVVVTAYYGMFYAANAALAKLGLKVGEKIAHKVVQDCLLVYFIKNTRIAKSLLDAYKDAKGEVLAMMRLSEEELLKEFQVKAHDLVATFSYQRKSRGEFQYDITTKAKENVARLSLERSSAFIRELSSVIDKIK
;
A
#
# COMPACT_ATOMS: atom_id res chain seq x y z
N MET A 1 19.88 -12.33 13.98
CA MET A 1 18.64 -12.86 13.36
C MET A 1 19.02 -13.40 11.98
N ARG A 2 18.49 -14.55 11.54
CA ARG A 2 18.76 -15.07 10.18
C ARG A 2 18.11 -14.14 9.15
N GLU A 3 18.87 -13.21 8.59
CA GLU A 3 18.45 -12.28 7.53
C GLU A 3 18.31 -13.01 6.19
N GLY A 4 17.28 -13.83 6.05
CA GLY A 4 16.84 -14.36 4.77
C GLY A 4 15.81 -13.44 4.11
N LEU A 5 15.84 -13.35 2.77
CA LEU A 5 14.81 -12.61 2.00
C LEU A 5 13.40 -13.21 2.18
N LEU A 6 13.33 -14.53 2.35
CA LEU A 6 12.11 -15.29 2.51
C LEU A 6 12.36 -16.48 3.44
N ALA A 7 11.51 -16.67 4.44
CA ALA A 7 11.57 -17.78 5.38
C ALA A 7 10.29 -18.62 5.31
N LYS A 8 10.42 -19.96 5.33
CA LYS A 8 9.28 -20.88 5.31
C LYS A 8 9.18 -21.67 6.61
N ALA A 9 8.06 -21.55 7.30
CA ALA A 9 7.72 -22.35 8.48
C ALA A 9 6.18 -22.40 8.65
N PRO A 10 5.58 -23.57 8.97
CA PRO A 10 4.13 -23.68 9.19
C PRO A 10 3.60 -22.69 10.25
N SER A 11 4.42 -22.40 11.27
CA SER A 11 4.10 -21.45 12.34
C SER A 11 3.93 -20.01 11.86
N HIS A 12 4.35 -19.64 10.65
CA HIS A 12 4.14 -18.29 10.12
C HIS A 12 2.68 -17.99 9.78
N SER A 13 1.83 -19.02 9.63
CA SER A 13 0.38 -18.84 9.44
C SER A 13 -0.28 -18.07 10.59
N ARG A 14 0.33 -18.06 11.79
CA ARG A 14 -0.13 -17.25 12.93
C ARG A 14 -0.13 -15.73 12.67
N PHE A 15 0.60 -15.26 11.66
CA PHE A 15 0.68 -13.84 11.32
C PHE A 15 -0.45 -13.39 10.37
N VAL A 16 -1.27 -14.31 9.85
CA VAL A 16 -2.39 -13.98 8.95
C VAL A 16 -3.35 -12.95 9.56
N PRO A 17 -3.84 -13.09 10.82
CA PRO A 17 -4.76 -12.10 11.39
C PRO A 17 -4.12 -10.71 11.53
N PHE A 18 -2.85 -10.64 11.90
CA PHE A 18 -2.11 -9.38 12.00
C PHE A 18 -2.06 -8.67 10.65
N TYR A 19 -1.69 -9.38 9.58
CA TYR A 19 -1.60 -8.78 8.26
C TYR A 19 -2.96 -8.39 7.69
N LEU A 20 -4.00 -9.21 7.85
CA LEU A 20 -5.35 -8.86 7.40
C LEU A 20 -5.93 -7.66 8.15
N ASN A 21 -5.68 -7.56 9.46
CA ASN A 21 -6.09 -6.39 10.23
C ASN A 21 -5.41 -5.12 9.72
N ASN A 22 -4.10 -5.16 9.51
CA ASN A 22 -3.36 -4.01 8.95
C ASN A 22 -3.81 -3.66 7.53
N ALA A 23 -4.10 -4.65 6.68
CA ALA A 23 -4.65 -4.40 5.35
C ALA A 23 -5.97 -3.63 5.41
N ARG A 24 -6.88 -4.07 6.30
CA ARG A 24 -8.18 -3.41 6.52
C ARG A 24 -8.01 -2.00 7.09
N MET A 25 -7.17 -1.82 8.12
CA MET A 25 -6.96 -0.52 8.74
C MET A 25 -6.33 0.48 7.76
N SER A 26 -5.32 0.07 7.00
CA SER A 26 -4.73 0.92 5.96
C SER A 26 -5.76 1.35 4.92
N PHE A 27 -6.62 0.43 4.47
CA PHE A 27 -7.69 0.78 3.53
C PHE A 27 -8.68 1.79 4.12
N LEU A 28 -9.12 1.61 5.37
CA LEU A 28 -10.01 2.55 6.05
C LEU A 28 -9.37 3.95 6.20
N VAL A 29 -8.10 4.01 6.58
CA VAL A 29 -7.35 5.27 6.66
C VAL A 29 -7.28 5.94 5.29
N ALA A 30 -6.99 5.19 4.22
CA ALA A 30 -6.96 5.73 2.87
C ALA A 30 -8.33 6.31 2.45
N GLN A 31 -9.44 5.64 2.79
CA GLN A 31 -10.79 6.15 2.54
C GLN A 31 -11.06 7.46 3.28
N HIS A 32 -10.68 7.54 4.57
CA HIS A 32 -10.88 8.75 5.36
C HIS A 32 -10.02 9.92 4.86
N LEU A 33 -8.77 9.67 4.47
CA LEU A 33 -7.91 10.68 3.85
C LEU A 33 -8.49 11.19 2.54
N HIS A 34 -9.12 10.31 1.75
CA HIS A 34 -9.80 10.72 0.51
C HIS A 34 -11.01 11.59 0.82
N SER A 35 -11.88 11.18 1.74
CA SER A 35 -13.03 11.99 2.19
C SER A 35 -12.60 13.36 2.68
N LEU A 36 -11.54 13.44 3.50
CA LEU A 36 -10.98 14.70 3.97
C LEU A 36 -10.44 15.59 2.82
N SER A 37 -10.06 14.99 1.69
CA SER A 37 -9.53 15.73 0.53
C SER A 37 -10.62 16.31 -0.37
N VAL A 38 -11.79 15.67 -0.44
CA VAL A 38 -12.85 16.01 -1.41
C VAL A 38 -14.10 16.64 -0.78
N ASP A 39 -14.33 16.45 0.53
CA ASP A 39 -15.51 16.95 1.21
C ASP A 39 -15.19 18.22 2.02
N ASP A 40 -15.69 19.36 1.54
CA ASP A 40 -15.46 20.66 2.17
C ASP A 40 -16.11 20.79 3.57
N SER A 41 -17.18 20.04 3.83
CA SER A 41 -17.78 19.97 5.17
C SER A 41 -16.84 19.28 6.14
N ILE A 42 -16.25 18.14 5.72
CA ILE A 42 -15.27 17.42 6.55
C ILE A 42 -14.03 18.27 6.80
N LYS A 43 -13.50 18.97 5.78
CA LYS A 43 -12.36 19.90 5.95
C LYS A 43 -12.67 20.98 6.97
N LYS A 44 -13.79 21.68 6.79
CA LYS A 44 -14.22 22.77 7.68
C LYS A 44 -14.38 22.29 9.12
N ASN A 45 -15.07 21.17 9.33
CA ASN A 45 -15.33 20.62 10.66
C ASN A 45 -14.05 20.11 11.34
N SER A 46 -13.04 19.76 10.56
CA SER A 46 -11.73 19.28 11.04
C SER A 46 -10.67 20.39 11.15
N GLY A 47 -11.02 21.65 10.85
CA GLY A 47 -10.12 22.80 10.94
C GLY A 47 -9.10 22.91 9.81
N PHE A 48 -9.33 22.23 8.67
CA PHE A 48 -8.47 22.34 7.49
C PHE A 48 -8.99 23.41 6.51
N PRO A 49 -8.08 24.08 5.78
CA PRO A 49 -8.48 25.05 4.76
C PRO A 49 -9.07 24.36 3.52
N ALA A 50 -9.78 25.10 2.68
CA ALA A 50 -10.55 24.54 1.55
C ALA A 50 -9.66 23.82 0.52
N GLU A 51 -8.45 24.33 0.32
CA GLU A 51 -7.42 23.80 -0.57
C GLU A 51 -6.69 22.56 -0.03
N PHE A 52 -6.98 22.13 1.21
CA PHE A 52 -6.34 20.98 1.80
C PHE A 52 -6.71 19.68 1.05
N GLU A 53 -5.69 18.91 0.67
CA GLU A 53 -5.82 17.59 0.07
C GLU A 53 -4.74 16.63 0.57
N CYS A 54 -5.05 15.34 0.55
CA CYS A 54 -4.21 14.24 0.98
C CYS A 54 -4.12 13.12 -0.07
N PHE A 55 -4.35 13.40 -1.37
CA PHE A 55 -4.44 12.39 -2.42
C PHE A 55 -3.22 11.49 -2.50
N LEU A 56 -2.02 12.04 -2.32
CA LEU A 56 -0.80 11.24 -2.27
C LEU A 56 -0.81 10.23 -1.10
N TRP A 57 -1.26 10.66 0.08
CA TRP A 57 -1.37 9.76 1.23
C TRP A 57 -2.48 8.73 1.07
N VAL A 58 -3.54 9.02 0.31
CA VAL A 58 -4.52 8.02 -0.12
C VAL A 58 -3.83 6.92 -0.93
N VAL A 59 -3.05 7.30 -1.96
CA VAL A 59 -2.35 6.36 -2.85
C VAL A 59 -1.35 5.49 -2.07
N VAL A 60 -0.51 6.11 -1.24
CA VAL A 60 0.47 5.41 -0.39
C VAL A 60 -0.23 4.44 0.55
N THR A 61 -1.24 4.90 1.30
CA THR A 61 -1.89 4.08 2.31
C THR A 61 -2.69 2.93 1.67
N ALA A 62 -3.34 3.18 0.53
CA ALA A 62 -4.02 2.14 -0.25
C ALA A 62 -3.03 1.06 -0.72
N TYR A 63 -1.87 1.44 -1.25
CA TYR A 63 -0.81 0.49 -1.62
C TYR A 63 -0.35 -0.38 -0.43
N TYR A 64 -0.19 0.21 0.76
CA TYR A 64 0.16 -0.57 1.95
C TYR A 64 -0.94 -1.54 2.38
N GLY A 65 -2.21 -1.18 2.19
CA GLY A 65 -3.34 -2.09 2.33
C GLY A 65 -3.15 -3.36 1.49
N MET A 66 -2.78 -3.18 0.21
CA MET A 66 -2.49 -4.29 -0.71
C MET A 66 -1.25 -5.09 -0.29
N PHE A 67 -0.16 -4.42 0.10
CA PHE A 67 1.07 -5.06 0.56
C PHE A 67 0.84 -5.94 1.79
N TYR A 68 0.04 -5.48 2.75
CA TYR A 68 -0.32 -6.29 3.91
C TYR A 68 -1.20 -7.48 3.54
N ALA A 69 -2.19 -7.32 2.67
CA ALA A 69 -3.01 -8.44 2.19
C ALA A 69 -2.16 -9.49 1.47
N ALA A 70 -1.19 -9.08 0.65
CA ALA A 70 -0.25 -9.97 -0.02
C ALA A 70 0.60 -10.76 0.99
N ASN A 71 1.11 -10.09 2.03
CA ASN A 71 1.84 -10.77 3.11
C ASN A 71 0.94 -11.73 3.92
N ALA A 72 -0.34 -11.42 4.11
CA ALA A 72 -1.29 -12.34 4.73
C ALA A 72 -1.43 -13.63 3.89
N ALA A 73 -1.54 -13.49 2.57
CA ALA A 73 -1.64 -14.63 1.67
C ALA A 73 -0.36 -15.50 1.71
N LEU A 74 0.81 -14.87 1.73
CA LEU A 74 2.08 -15.58 1.88
C LEU A 74 2.21 -16.27 3.25
N ALA A 75 1.85 -15.58 4.32
CA ALA A 75 1.87 -16.12 5.68
C ALA A 75 0.97 -17.36 5.80
N LYS A 76 -0.18 -17.37 5.12
CA LYS A 76 -1.08 -18.53 5.05
C LYS A 76 -0.40 -19.76 4.42
N LEU A 77 0.56 -19.56 3.50
CA LEU A 77 1.40 -20.63 2.93
C LEU A 77 2.64 -20.96 3.80
N GLY A 78 2.75 -20.39 5.00
CA GLY A 78 3.91 -20.51 5.88
C GLY A 78 5.11 -19.66 5.45
N LEU A 79 4.94 -18.73 4.52
CA LEU A 79 6.01 -17.87 4.02
C LEU A 79 6.04 -16.54 4.77
N LYS A 80 7.21 -16.11 5.22
CA LYS A 80 7.45 -14.80 5.83
C LYS A 80 8.52 -14.07 5.05
N VAL A 81 8.20 -12.88 4.54
CA VAL A 81 9.14 -12.01 3.83
C VAL A 81 10.00 -11.25 4.83
N GLY A 82 11.29 -11.15 4.56
CA GLY A 82 12.23 -10.34 5.34
C GLY A 82 12.14 -8.85 4.99
N GLU A 83 12.87 -7.99 5.70
CA GLU A 83 12.82 -6.53 5.50
C GLU A 83 13.59 -6.08 4.25
N LYS A 84 14.64 -6.83 3.88
CA LYS A 84 15.44 -6.51 2.71
C LYS A 84 14.65 -6.77 1.43
N ILE A 85 14.52 -5.75 0.59
CA ILE A 85 13.83 -5.80 -0.71
C ILE A 85 12.40 -6.36 -0.65
N ALA A 86 11.71 -6.15 0.47
CA ALA A 86 10.44 -6.80 0.80
C ALA A 86 9.36 -6.64 -0.28
N HIS A 87 9.21 -5.43 -0.85
CA HIS A 87 8.23 -5.15 -1.90
C HIS A 87 8.45 -5.98 -3.17
N LYS A 88 9.71 -6.12 -3.60
CA LYS A 88 10.07 -6.97 -4.73
C LYS A 88 9.83 -8.45 -4.42
N VAL A 89 10.24 -8.91 -3.24
CA VAL A 89 10.06 -10.30 -2.82
C VAL A 89 8.59 -10.67 -2.75
N VAL A 90 7.74 -9.80 -2.20
CA VAL A 90 6.27 -9.99 -2.18
C VAL A 90 5.73 -10.11 -3.60
N GLN A 91 6.12 -9.20 -4.50
CA GLN A 91 5.67 -9.21 -5.90
C GLN A 91 6.04 -10.51 -6.62
N ASP A 92 7.29 -10.95 -6.48
CA ASP A 92 7.78 -12.20 -7.10
C ASP A 92 7.06 -13.42 -6.49
N CYS A 93 6.82 -13.41 -5.19
CA CYS A 93 6.07 -14.48 -4.53
C CYS A 93 4.60 -14.53 -4.97
N LEU A 94 3.94 -13.39 -5.17
CA LEU A 94 2.58 -13.35 -5.72
C LEU A 94 2.51 -14.01 -7.10
N LEU A 95 3.47 -13.68 -7.97
CA LEU A 95 3.57 -14.28 -9.30
C LEU A 95 3.74 -15.81 -9.21
N VAL A 96 4.68 -16.28 -8.39
CA VAL A 96 5.03 -17.71 -8.31
C VAL A 96 3.94 -18.54 -7.62
N TYR A 97 3.43 -18.09 -6.47
CA TYR A 97 2.58 -18.92 -5.63
C TYR A 97 1.08 -18.80 -5.93
N PHE A 98 0.65 -17.68 -6.51
CA PHE A 98 -0.76 -17.39 -6.69
C PHE A 98 -1.19 -17.28 -8.15
N ILE A 99 -0.38 -16.68 -9.01
CA ILE A 99 -0.78 -16.45 -10.41
C ILE A 99 -0.42 -17.65 -11.28
N LYS A 100 0.81 -18.16 -11.19
CA LYS A 100 1.21 -19.38 -11.93
C LYS A 100 0.35 -20.59 -11.56
N ASN A 101 -0.20 -20.62 -10.34
CA ASN A 101 -1.11 -21.66 -9.86
C ASN A 101 -2.59 -21.28 -10.00
N THR A 102 -2.91 -20.25 -10.81
CA THR A 102 -4.27 -19.76 -11.14
C THR A 102 -5.19 -19.45 -9.95
N ARG A 103 -4.63 -19.24 -8.76
CA ARG A 103 -5.37 -18.85 -7.55
C ARG A 103 -5.84 -17.40 -7.59
N ILE A 104 -5.18 -16.56 -8.40
CA ILE A 104 -5.46 -15.14 -8.56
C ILE A 104 -5.34 -14.78 -10.05
N ALA A 105 -6.22 -13.91 -10.54
CA ALA A 105 -6.11 -13.35 -11.88
C ALA A 105 -4.84 -12.50 -12.04
N LYS A 106 -4.19 -12.59 -13.20
CA LYS A 106 -2.99 -11.78 -13.52
C LYS A 106 -3.25 -10.28 -13.38
N SER A 107 -4.46 -9.82 -13.72
CA SER A 107 -4.90 -8.44 -13.60
C SER A 107 -4.73 -7.85 -12.19
N LEU A 108 -4.79 -8.66 -11.13
CA LEU A 108 -4.54 -8.17 -9.78
C LEU A 108 -3.07 -7.88 -9.50
N LEU A 109 -2.15 -8.65 -10.09
CA LEU A 109 -0.72 -8.32 -9.98
C LEU A 109 -0.39 -7.07 -10.79
N ASP A 110 -1.03 -6.89 -11.94
CA ASP A 110 -0.87 -5.68 -12.73
C ASP A 110 -1.39 -4.48 -11.92
N ALA A 111 -2.58 -4.57 -11.30
CA ALA A 111 -3.08 -3.53 -10.39
C ALA A 111 -2.14 -3.25 -9.20
N TYR A 112 -1.52 -4.28 -8.63
CA TYR A 112 -0.53 -4.14 -7.56
C TYR A 112 0.75 -3.41 -8.03
N LYS A 113 1.24 -3.73 -9.22
CA LYS A 113 2.41 -3.07 -9.82
C LYS A 113 2.10 -1.62 -10.18
N ASP A 114 0.93 -1.36 -10.75
CA ASP A 114 0.46 -0.02 -11.08
C ASP A 114 0.39 0.86 -9.83
N ALA A 115 -0.23 0.36 -8.76
CA ALA A 115 -0.30 1.09 -7.48
C ALA A 115 1.09 1.40 -6.91
N LYS A 116 2.04 0.46 -7.00
CA LYS A 116 3.44 0.71 -6.61
C LYS A 116 4.09 1.79 -7.50
N GLY A 117 3.90 1.70 -8.81
CA GLY A 117 4.42 2.67 -9.78
C GLY A 117 3.89 4.08 -9.54
N GLU A 118 2.61 4.21 -9.21
CA GLU A 118 1.98 5.48 -8.83
C GLU A 118 2.61 6.07 -7.57
N VAL A 119 2.84 5.26 -6.53
CA VAL A 119 3.55 5.69 -5.32
C VAL A 119 4.94 6.22 -5.66
N LEU A 120 5.73 5.46 -6.43
CA LEU A 120 7.08 5.86 -6.84
C LEU A 120 7.06 7.17 -7.61
N ALA A 121 6.16 7.30 -8.59
CA ALA A 121 6.02 8.50 -9.41
C ALA A 121 5.61 9.73 -8.56
N MET A 122 4.59 9.58 -7.71
CA MET A 122 4.09 10.70 -6.90
C MET A 122 5.03 11.12 -5.77
N MET A 123 5.79 10.17 -5.21
CA MET A 123 6.79 10.47 -4.19
C MET A 123 8.15 10.87 -4.78
N ARG A 124 8.32 10.79 -6.11
CA ARG A 124 9.60 10.97 -6.82
C ARG A 124 10.70 10.07 -6.24
N LEU A 125 10.35 8.82 -5.96
CA LEU A 125 11.26 7.81 -5.43
C LEU A 125 11.62 6.81 -6.52
N SER A 126 12.88 6.40 -6.53
CA SER A 126 13.27 5.13 -7.13
C SER A 126 12.76 3.96 -6.29
N GLU A 127 12.73 2.74 -6.87
CA GLU A 127 12.42 1.54 -6.09
C GLU A 127 13.36 1.41 -4.88
N GLU A 128 14.65 1.68 -5.05
CA GLU A 128 15.63 1.62 -3.96
C GLU A 128 15.39 2.63 -2.84
N GLU A 129 14.88 3.82 -3.17
CA GLU A 129 14.52 4.84 -2.17
C GLU A 129 13.22 4.49 -1.45
N LEU A 130 12.23 3.93 -2.16
CA LEU A 130 11.05 3.34 -1.52
C LEU A 130 11.43 2.19 -0.57
N LEU A 131 12.50 1.44 -0.87
CA LEU A 131 13.01 0.43 0.06
C LEU A 131 13.63 1.06 1.32
N LYS A 132 14.29 2.22 1.20
CA LYS A 132 15.04 2.86 2.29
C LYS A 132 14.16 3.75 3.18
N GLU A 133 13.25 4.54 2.59
CA GLU A 133 12.34 5.42 3.36
C GLU A 133 11.53 4.64 4.41
N PHE A 134 11.23 3.37 4.14
CA PHE A 134 10.39 2.55 5.02
C PHE A 134 11.16 1.69 6.02
N GLN A 135 12.50 1.64 5.91
CA GLN A 135 13.37 1.11 6.98
C GLN A 135 13.57 2.15 8.10
N VAL A 136 13.40 3.43 7.80
CA VAL A 136 13.42 4.52 8.77
C VAL A 136 12.05 4.59 9.45
N LYS A 137 12.04 4.15 10.70
CA LYS A 137 10.86 3.89 11.55
C LYS A 137 9.89 5.08 11.62
N ALA A 138 8.65 4.75 11.99
CA ALA A 138 7.53 5.61 12.40
C ALA A 138 7.81 6.73 13.42
N HIS A 139 9.07 6.93 13.84
CA HIS A 139 9.50 7.94 14.78
C HIS A 139 9.55 9.36 14.19
N ASP A 140 9.56 9.49 12.86
CA ASP A 140 9.64 10.78 12.15
C ASP A 140 8.41 11.07 11.28
N LEU A 141 7.25 10.45 11.55
CA LEU A 141 6.06 10.57 10.69
C LEU A 141 5.67 12.03 10.39
N VAL A 142 5.81 12.94 11.36
CA VAL A 142 5.52 14.39 11.21
C VAL A 142 6.61 15.10 10.40
N ALA A 143 7.87 14.74 10.60
CA ALA A 143 9.01 15.30 9.89
C ALA A 143 9.02 14.83 8.43
N THR A 144 8.75 13.55 8.18
CA THR A 144 8.56 12.98 6.83
C THR A 144 7.34 13.57 6.15
N PHE A 145 6.20 13.70 6.84
CA PHE A 145 5.01 14.36 6.29
C PHE A 145 5.28 15.82 5.89
N SER A 146 6.00 16.57 6.72
CA SER A 146 6.34 17.98 6.48
C SER A 146 7.44 18.16 5.43
N TYR A 147 8.46 17.31 5.43
CA TYR A 147 9.55 17.29 4.45
C TYR A 147 9.03 16.91 3.07
N GLN A 148 8.23 15.85 2.98
CA GLN A 148 7.58 15.48 1.74
C GLN A 148 6.60 16.58 1.30
N ARG A 149 5.86 17.25 2.20
CA ARG A 149 5.05 18.43 1.85
C ARG A 149 5.88 19.57 1.23
N LYS A 150 7.10 19.81 1.74
CA LYS A 150 7.98 20.89 1.27
C LYS A 150 8.61 20.58 -0.10
N SER A 151 9.09 19.35 -0.32
CA SER A 151 9.53 18.88 -1.65
C SER A 151 8.37 18.77 -2.67
N ARG A 152 7.11 18.68 -2.20
CA ARG A 152 5.89 18.62 -3.04
C ARG A 152 5.46 19.96 -3.63
N GLY A 153 5.98 21.10 -3.15
CA GLY A 153 5.78 22.40 -3.82
C GLY A 153 6.23 22.38 -5.29
N GLU A 154 7.17 21.50 -5.63
CA GLU A 154 7.71 21.35 -7.00
C GLU A 154 7.01 20.26 -7.83
N PHE A 155 6.29 19.30 -7.24
CA PHE A 155 5.45 18.32 -7.98
C PHE A 155 4.08 18.90 -8.35
N GLN A 156 3.66 19.92 -7.61
CA GLN A 156 2.39 20.63 -7.83
C GLN A 156 2.37 21.42 -9.15
N TYR A 157 3.52 21.63 -9.79
CA TYR A 157 3.60 22.34 -11.07
C TYR A 157 3.21 21.50 -12.30
N ASP A 158 3.23 20.16 -12.23
CA ASP A 158 2.97 19.30 -13.42
C ASP A 158 1.61 18.58 -13.43
N ILE A 159 0.96 18.38 -12.28
CA ILE A 159 -0.28 17.58 -12.20
C ILE A 159 -1.41 18.36 -11.52
N THR A 160 -2.53 18.52 -12.24
CA THR A 160 -3.73 19.18 -11.72
C THR A 160 -4.34 18.42 -10.54
N THR A 161 -5.02 19.13 -9.63
CA THR A 161 -5.70 18.52 -8.47
C THR A 161 -6.69 17.42 -8.89
N LYS A 162 -7.41 17.61 -10.00
CA LYS A 162 -8.34 16.61 -10.56
C LYS A 162 -7.63 15.32 -10.99
N ALA A 163 -6.43 15.43 -11.57
CA ALA A 163 -5.65 14.25 -11.95
C ALA A 163 -5.17 13.49 -10.71
N LYS A 164 -4.72 14.20 -9.66
CA LYS A 164 -4.34 13.58 -8.38
C LYS A 164 -5.52 12.86 -7.71
N GLU A 165 -6.69 13.50 -7.70
CA GLU A 165 -7.93 12.91 -7.19
C GLU A 165 -8.29 11.62 -7.94
N ASN A 166 -8.24 11.65 -9.27
CA ASN A 166 -8.55 10.47 -10.07
C ASN A 166 -7.58 9.30 -9.77
N VAL A 167 -6.28 9.57 -9.63
CA VAL A 167 -5.29 8.56 -9.23
C VAL A 167 -5.64 8.00 -7.85
N ALA A 168 -5.90 8.86 -6.86
CA ALA A 168 -6.27 8.44 -5.52
C ALA A 168 -7.53 7.55 -5.49
N ARG A 169 -8.58 7.93 -6.25
CA ARG A 169 -9.80 7.13 -6.40
C ARG A 169 -9.51 5.77 -7.01
N LEU A 170 -8.72 5.71 -8.09
CA LEU A 170 -8.33 4.46 -8.73
C LEU A 170 -7.51 3.56 -7.79
N SER A 171 -6.59 4.13 -7.00
CA SER A 171 -5.84 3.37 -6.00
C SER A 171 -6.74 2.77 -4.91
N LEU A 172 -7.79 3.50 -4.47
CA LEU A 172 -8.79 2.94 -3.54
C LEU A 172 -9.57 1.77 -4.16
N GLU A 173 -10.03 1.92 -5.40
CA GLU A 173 -10.76 0.86 -6.12
C GLU A 173 -9.91 -0.41 -6.27
N ARG A 174 -8.66 -0.24 -6.72
CA ARG A 174 -7.68 -1.33 -6.84
C ARG A 174 -7.39 -1.99 -5.49
N SER A 175 -7.16 -1.19 -4.45
CA SER A 175 -6.89 -1.71 -3.10
C SER A 175 -8.06 -2.51 -2.55
N SER A 176 -9.29 -1.99 -2.70
CA SER A 176 -10.51 -2.69 -2.25
C SER A 176 -10.67 -4.04 -2.96
N ALA A 177 -10.58 -4.06 -4.29
CA ALA A 177 -10.70 -5.28 -5.08
C ALA A 177 -9.62 -6.30 -4.71
N PHE A 178 -8.36 -5.85 -4.60
CA PHE A 178 -7.22 -6.70 -4.29
C PHE A 178 -7.31 -7.33 -2.89
N ILE A 179 -7.64 -6.54 -1.86
CA ILE A 179 -7.81 -7.04 -0.48
C ILE A 179 -8.95 -8.06 -0.42
N ARG A 180 -10.08 -7.78 -1.08
CA ARG A 180 -11.24 -8.68 -1.12
C ARG A 180 -10.89 -10.02 -1.77
N GLU A 181 -10.26 -9.99 -2.94
CA GLU A 181 -9.89 -11.20 -3.66
C GLU A 181 -8.85 -12.02 -2.91
N LEU A 182 -7.81 -11.38 -2.35
CA LEU A 182 -6.83 -12.09 -1.53
C LEU A 182 -7.42 -12.71 -0.27
N SER A 183 -8.34 -12.01 0.40
CA SER A 183 -9.03 -12.57 1.56
C SER A 183 -9.81 -13.84 1.18
N SER A 184 -10.53 -13.81 0.05
CA SER A 184 -11.23 -15.00 -0.46
C SER A 184 -10.27 -16.16 -0.78
N VAL A 185 -9.09 -15.87 -1.31
CA VAL A 185 -8.06 -16.88 -1.59
C VAL A 185 -7.48 -17.46 -0.31
N ILE A 186 -7.21 -16.63 0.70
CA ILE A 186 -6.70 -17.05 2.01
C ILE A 186 -7.66 -18.04 2.68
N ASP A 187 -8.96 -17.77 2.62
CA ASP A 187 -9.99 -18.63 3.22
C ASP A 187 -10.08 -20.00 2.54
N LYS A 188 -9.72 -20.08 1.25
CA LYS A 188 -9.71 -21.33 0.46
C LYS A 188 -8.44 -22.16 0.64
N ILE A 189 -7.38 -21.58 1.20
CA ILE A 189 -6.14 -22.29 1.47
C ILE A 189 -6.32 -23.11 2.76
N LYS A 190 -6.22 -24.44 2.63
CA LYS A 190 -6.21 -25.37 3.76
C LYS A 190 -4.94 -25.19 4.59
#